data_AF-A0A258C5N1-F1
#
_entry.id   AF-A0A258C5N1-F1
#
_cell.length_a   1.000
_cell.length_b   1.000
_cell.length_c   1.000
_cell.angle_alpha   90.00
_cell.angle_beta   90.00
_cell.angle_gamma   90.00
#
_symmetry.space_group_name_H-M   'P 1'
#
loop_
_entity.id
_entity.type
_entity.pdbx_description
1 polymer ?
#
loop_
_entity_poly.entity_id
_entity_poly.type
_entity_poly.pdbx_seq_one_letter_code
_entity_poly.pdbx_strand_id
1 'polypeptide(L)'
;TCPDCHVPKEWTHKMVRKIEASKEVWGKITGTINTPEKFEAKRLTLARREWARMEGNDSRECRNCHSLESMSSEKQKQRARMQHKMAAEDNMTCINCHKGIAHHLPEGMTEEDEE
;
A
#
# COMPACT_ATOMS: atom_id res chain seq x y z
N THR A 1 -11.35 -3.08 7.14
CA THR A 1 -11.70 -1.65 7.28
C THR A 1 -10.48 -0.80 6.94
N CYS A 2 -10.61 0.51 6.69
CA CYS A 2 -9.46 1.37 6.34
C CYS A 2 -8.24 1.25 7.29
N PRO A 3 -8.40 1.29 8.64
CA PRO A 3 -7.26 1.21 9.56
C PRO A 3 -6.56 -0.14 9.55
N ASP A 4 -7.21 -1.23 9.15
CA ASP A 4 -6.58 -2.55 9.09
C ASP A 4 -5.41 -2.60 8.11
N CYS A 5 -5.43 -1.74 7.08
CA CYS A 5 -4.38 -1.63 6.08
C CYS A 5 -3.50 -0.37 6.23
N HIS A 6 -4.04 0.73 6.74
CA HIS A 6 -3.33 2.02 6.80
C HIS A 6 -2.74 2.37 8.17
N VAL A 7 -3.09 1.63 9.23
CA VAL A 7 -2.61 1.87 10.59
C VAL A 7 -1.94 0.61 11.13
N PRO A 8 -0.62 0.64 11.40
CA PRO A 8 0.08 -0.51 11.97
C PRO A 8 -0.55 -0.97 13.29
N LYS A 9 -0.56 -2.28 13.56
CA LYS A 9 -1.08 -2.84 14.82
C LYS A 9 -0.14 -2.53 16.00
N GLU A 10 1.15 -2.76 15.81
CA GLU A 10 2.21 -2.53 16.79
C GLU A 10 2.37 -1.07 17.19
N TRP A 11 2.52 -0.82 18.49
CA TRP A 11 2.45 0.53 19.07
C TRP A 11 3.46 1.50 18.45
N THR A 12 4.73 1.11 18.37
CA THR A 12 5.80 1.98 17.85
C THR A 12 5.51 2.44 16.42
N HIS A 13 5.20 1.49 15.53
CA HIS A 13 4.90 1.80 14.14
C HIS A 13 3.59 2.58 13.98
N LYS A 14 2.59 2.30 14.82
CA LYS A 14 1.33 3.04 14.87
C LYS A 14 1.56 4.51 15.21
N MET A 15 2.41 4.78 16.21
CA MET A 15 2.71 6.15 16.63
C MET A 15 3.49 6.91 15.56
N VAL A 16 4.48 6.28 14.92
CA VAL A 16 5.18 6.87 13.76
C VAL A 16 4.19 7.21 12.65
N ARG A 17 3.32 6.27 12.26
CA ARG A 17 2.33 6.52 11.20
C ARG A 17 1.36 7.65 11.57
N LYS A 18 0.96 7.77 12.83
CA LYS A 18 0.11 8.87 13.32
C LYS A 18 0.81 10.22 13.23
N ILE A 19 2.11 10.29 13.52
CA ILE A 19 2.91 11.51 13.34
C ILE A 19 2.99 11.87 11.85
N GLU A 20 3.24 10.90 10.97
CA GLU A 20 3.26 11.14 9.53
C GLU A 20 1.89 11.58 8.98
N ALA A 21 0.80 10.96 9.47
CA ALA A 21 -0.58 11.30 9.11
C ALA A 21 -0.94 12.75 9.48
N SER A 22 -0.28 13.34 10.49
CA SER A 22 -0.54 14.73 10.86
C SER A 22 -0.25 15.71 9.71
N LYS A 23 0.59 15.33 8.74
CA LYS A 23 0.82 16.08 7.50
C LYS A 23 -0.44 16.18 6.63
N GLU A 24 -1.33 15.18 6.68
CA GLU A 24 -2.61 15.21 5.96
C GLU A 24 -3.55 16.24 6.58
N VAL A 25 -3.60 16.32 7.92
CA VAL A 25 -4.33 17.36 8.66
C VAL A 25 -3.78 18.74 8.33
N TRP A 26 -2.45 18.90 8.36
CA TRP A 26 -1.80 20.14 7.93
C TRP A 26 -2.16 20.50 6.48
N GLY A 27 -2.13 19.54 5.56
CA GLY A 27 -2.52 19.72 4.17
C GLY A 27 -3.99 20.11 3.99
N LYS A 28 -4.88 19.62 4.86
CA LYS A 28 -6.29 20.03 4.91
C LYS A 28 -6.43 21.48 5.38
N ILE A 29 -5.76 21.86 6.47
CA ILE A 29 -5.84 23.21 7.06
C ILE A 29 -5.21 24.27 6.14
N THR A 30 -4.05 23.97 5.55
CA THR A 30 -3.35 24.87 4.62
C THR A 30 -3.92 24.88 3.20
N GLY A 31 -4.93 24.05 2.93
CA GLY A 31 -5.62 24.05 1.65
C GLY A 31 -4.94 23.28 0.52
N THR A 32 -3.96 22.44 0.84
CA THR A 32 -3.18 21.64 -0.13
C THR A 32 -3.96 20.43 -0.67
N ILE A 33 -4.84 19.84 0.14
CA ILE A 33 -5.70 18.68 -0.21
C ILE A 33 -7.13 18.86 0.31
N ASN A 34 -7.59 20.12 0.43
CA ASN A 34 -8.82 20.41 1.17
C ASN A 34 -10.12 20.25 0.38
N THR A 35 -10.04 20.02 -0.92
CA THR A 35 -11.18 19.69 -1.80
C THR A 35 -10.89 18.40 -2.57
N PRO A 36 -11.93 17.70 -3.08
CA PRO A 36 -11.74 16.51 -3.90
C PRO A 36 -10.79 16.75 -5.09
N GLU A 37 -10.91 17.88 -5.76
CA GLU A 37 -10.11 18.22 -6.95
C GLU A 37 -8.63 18.39 -6.59
N LYS A 38 -8.34 19.03 -5.45
CA LYS A 38 -6.97 19.20 -4.96
C LYS A 38 -6.36 17.90 -4.45
N PHE A 39 -7.18 17.03 -3.85
CA PHE A 39 -6.74 15.69 -3.48
C PHE A 39 -6.42 14.88 -4.73
N GLU A 40 -7.30 14.89 -5.73
CA GLU A 40 -7.13 14.16 -6.99
C GLU A 40 -5.86 14.61 -7.73
N ALA A 41 -5.63 15.92 -7.81
CA ALA A 41 -4.41 16.50 -8.38
C ALA A 41 -3.11 16.04 -7.68
N LYS A 42 -3.21 15.55 -6.44
CA LYS A 42 -2.07 14.99 -5.67
C LYS A 42 -2.12 13.48 -5.51
N ARG A 43 -3.15 12.81 -6.02
CA ARG A 43 -3.45 11.42 -5.68
C ARG A 43 -2.32 10.47 -6.05
N LEU A 44 -1.71 10.63 -7.23
CA LEU A 44 -0.54 9.84 -7.63
C LEU A 44 0.65 10.05 -6.69
N THR A 45 0.94 11.29 -6.29
CA THR A 45 2.00 11.59 -5.33
C THR A 45 1.74 10.94 -3.96
N LEU A 46 0.49 10.98 -3.49
CA LEU A 46 0.10 10.36 -2.23
C LEU A 46 0.14 8.82 -2.32
N ALA A 47 -0.31 8.26 -3.44
CA ALA A 47 -0.27 6.82 -3.70
C ALA A 47 1.17 6.29 -3.73
N ARG A 48 2.09 6.94 -4.46
CA ARG A 48 3.53 6.58 -4.49
C ARG A 48 4.15 6.56 -3.09
N ARG A 49 3.82 7.53 -2.23
CA ARG A 49 4.30 7.54 -0.84
C ARG A 49 3.79 6.34 -0.05
N GLU A 50 2.53 5.98 -0.23
CA GLU A 50 1.93 4.84 0.46
C GLU A 50 2.47 3.51 -0.07
N TRP A 51 2.67 3.38 -1.39
CA TRP A 51 3.31 2.22 -1.99
C TRP A 51 4.74 2.06 -1.50
N ALA A 52 5.55 3.13 -1.54
CA ALA A 52 6.92 3.10 -1.01
C ALA A 52 6.97 2.75 0.49
N ARG A 53 5.98 3.21 1.28
CA ARG A 53 5.85 2.83 2.70
C ARG A 53 5.55 1.34 2.86
N MET A 54 4.57 0.82 2.11
CA MET A 54 4.19 -0.58 2.15
C MET A 54 5.27 -1.50 1.57
N GLU A 55 6.10 -1.01 0.67
CA GLU A 55 7.26 -1.74 0.16
C GLU A 55 8.39 -1.73 1.20
N GLY A 56 8.78 -0.55 1.68
CA GLY A 56 9.87 -0.39 2.65
C GLY A 56 9.61 -1.00 4.02
N ASN A 57 8.36 -1.36 4.34
CA ASN A 57 8.01 -2.05 5.58
C ASN A 57 7.65 -3.53 5.40
N ASP A 58 7.96 -4.10 4.23
CA ASP A 58 7.60 -5.46 3.84
C ASP A 58 6.09 -5.75 3.97
N SER A 59 5.27 -4.85 3.45
CA SER A 59 3.80 -4.89 3.45
C SER A 59 3.22 -5.41 4.77
N ARG A 60 3.79 -4.95 5.90
CA ARG A 60 3.49 -5.44 7.25
C ARG A 60 2.00 -5.55 7.50
N GLU A 61 1.25 -4.54 7.07
CA GLU A 61 -0.19 -4.47 7.29
C GLU A 61 -0.96 -5.58 6.56
N CYS A 62 -0.53 -5.96 5.35
CA CYS A 62 -1.04 -7.12 4.63
C CYS A 62 -0.67 -8.42 5.36
N ARG A 63 0.59 -8.54 5.76
CA ARG A 63 1.17 -9.74 6.37
C ARG A 63 0.61 -10.09 7.75
N ASN A 64 0.00 -9.13 8.43
CA ASN A 64 -0.76 -9.37 9.66
C ASN A 64 -1.93 -10.36 9.48
N CYS A 65 -2.42 -10.54 8.25
CA CYS A 65 -3.51 -11.47 7.92
C CYS A 65 -3.16 -12.42 6.75
N HIS A 66 -2.21 -12.05 5.89
CA HIS A 66 -1.80 -12.81 4.70
C HIS A 66 -0.32 -13.18 4.74
N SER A 67 0.00 -14.44 5.04
CA SER A 67 1.36 -14.98 4.86
C SER A 67 1.44 -15.80 3.58
N LEU A 68 2.52 -15.63 2.81
CA LEU A 68 2.81 -16.47 1.63
C LEU A 68 2.85 -17.96 2.02
N GLU A 69 3.33 -18.28 3.22
CA GLU A 69 3.42 -19.65 3.75
C GLU A 69 2.05 -20.24 4.08
N SER A 70 1.11 -19.39 4.53
CA SER A 70 -0.24 -19.80 4.91
C SER A 70 -1.22 -19.82 3.74
N MET A 71 -0.81 -19.35 2.55
CA MET A 71 -1.65 -19.38 1.36
C MET A 71 -1.69 -20.78 0.76
N SER A 72 -2.90 -21.30 0.52
CA SER A 72 -3.09 -22.58 -0.16
C SER A 72 -2.82 -22.45 -1.67
N SER A 73 -1.66 -22.92 -2.12
CA SER A 73 -1.26 -22.95 -3.53
C SER A 73 -2.27 -23.68 -4.43
N GLU A 74 -2.86 -24.76 -3.94
CA GLU A 74 -3.84 -25.58 -4.68
C GLU A 74 -5.16 -24.86 -4.94
N LYS A 75 -5.51 -23.87 -4.11
CA LYS A 75 -6.71 -23.05 -4.31
C LYS A 75 -6.47 -21.85 -5.23
N GLN A 76 -5.23 -21.60 -5.62
CA GLN A 76 -4.87 -20.48 -6.50
C GLN A 76 -4.92 -20.91 -7.97
N LYS A 77 -5.29 -19.96 -8.85
CA LYS A 77 -5.10 -20.14 -10.30
C LYS A 77 -3.61 -20.32 -10.58
N GLN A 78 -3.26 -21.11 -11.60
CA GLN A 78 -1.87 -21.45 -11.94
C GLN A 78 -0.96 -20.22 -12.05
N ARG A 79 -1.42 -19.14 -12.71
CA ARG A 79 -0.68 -17.88 -12.81
C ARG A 79 -0.37 -17.28 -11.44
N ALA A 80 -1.37 -17.16 -10.57
CA ALA A 80 -1.20 -16.58 -9.23
C ALA A 80 -0.26 -17.44 -8.38
N ARG A 81 -0.37 -18.76 -8.46
CA ARG A 81 0.54 -19.69 -7.77
C ARG A 81 1.99 -19.48 -8.20
N MET A 82 2.24 -19.31 -9.49
CA MET A 82 3.59 -19.07 -10.00
C MET A 82 4.14 -17.71 -9.54
N GLN A 83 3.32 -16.66 -9.59
CA GLN A 83 3.70 -15.32 -9.13
C GLN A 83 3.98 -15.28 -7.63
N HIS A 84 3.14 -15.89 -6.79
CA HIS A 84 3.39 -15.96 -5.35
C HIS A 84 4.62 -16.79 -5.00
N LYS A 85 4.93 -17.82 -5.79
CA LYS A 85 6.18 -18.57 -5.64
C LYS A 85 7.40 -17.69 -5.95
N MET A 86 7.38 -16.97 -7.07
CA MET A 86 8.44 -16.01 -7.43
C MET A 86 8.58 -14.92 -6.37
N ALA A 87 7.47 -14.37 -5.88
CA ALA A 87 7.48 -13.37 -4.81
C ALA A 87 8.16 -13.88 -3.53
N ALA A 88 8.00 -15.16 -3.19
CA ALA A 88 8.68 -15.76 -2.05
C ALA A 88 10.18 -15.98 -2.31
N GLU A 89 10.57 -16.36 -3.53
CA GLU A 89 11.96 -16.59 -3.91
C GLU A 89 12.75 -15.26 -4.03
N ASP A 90 12.10 -14.22 -4.56
CA ASP A 90 12.71 -12.92 -4.86
C ASP A 90 12.50 -11.88 -3.73
N ASN A 91 11.94 -12.28 -2.58
CA ASN A 91 11.61 -11.41 -1.45
C ASN A 91 10.75 -10.19 -1.82
N MET A 92 9.79 -10.38 -2.73
CA MET A 92 8.87 -9.31 -3.10
C MET A 92 7.86 -9.03 -1.98
N THR A 93 7.41 -7.78 -1.92
CA THR A 93 6.35 -7.36 -1.01
C THR A 93 4.98 -7.49 -1.69
N CYS A 94 3.91 -7.56 -0.89
CA CYS A 94 2.56 -7.67 -1.43
C CYS A 94 2.21 -6.51 -2.36
N ILE A 95 2.68 -5.29 -2.03
CA ILE A 95 2.35 -4.09 -2.78
C ILE A 95 3.04 -3.99 -4.14
N ASN A 96 4.11 -4.76 -4.40
CA ASN A 96 4.78 -4.74 -5.70
C ASN A 96 3.81 -5.14 -6.83
N CYS A 97 2.96 -6.15 -6.61
CA CYS A 97 1.95 -6.56 -7.61
C CYS A 97 0.53 -6.06 -7.31
N HIS A 98 0.19 -5.79 -6.04
CA HIS A 98 -1.18 -5.47 -5.62
C HIS A 98 -1.44 -3.96 -5.40
N LYS A 99 -0.80 -3.10 -6.20
CA LYS A 99 -1.14 -1.67 -6.27
C LYS A 99 -2.63 -1.54 -6.63
N GLY A 100 -3.40 -0.86 -5.78
CA GLY A 100 -4.85 -0.68 -6.00
C GLY A 100 -5.76 -1.84 -5.58
N ILE A 101 -5.31 -2.75 -4.71
CA ILE A 101 -6.15 -3.88 -4.25
C ILE A 101 -7.52 -3.48 -3.65
N ALA A 102 -7.58 -2.36 -2.95
CA ALA A 102 -8.80 -1.85 -2.31
C ALA A 102 -9.28 -0.50 -2.89
N HIS A 103 -8.51 0.08 -3.82
CA HIS A 103 -8.71 1.43 -4.33
C HIS A 103 -8.47 1.46 -5.83
N HIS A 104 -9.17 2.34 -6.54
CA HIS A 104 -8.83 2.57 -7.94
C HIS A 104 -7.41 3.14 -8.03
N LEU A 105 -6.69 2.82 -9.09
CA LEU A 105 -5.38 3.42 -9.34
C LEU A 105 -5.54 4.92 -9.65
N PRO A 106 -4.55 5.75 -9.29
CA PRO A 106 -4.51 7.15 -9.68
C PRO A 106 -4.31 7.29 -11.20
N GLU A 107 -4.76 8.40 -11.76
CA GLU A 107 -4.44 8.76 -13.14
C GLU A 107 -2.98 9.22 -13.27
N GLY A 108 -2.43 9.13 -14.50
CA GLY A 108 -1.09 9.63 -14.82
C GLY A 108 0.07 8.78 -14.32
N MET A 109 -0.18 7.49 -14.02
CA MET A 109 0.88 6.54 -13.72
C MET A 109 1.86 6.40 -14.90
N THR A 110 3.13 6.24 -14.56
CA THR A 110 4.24 6.00 -15.49
C THR A 110 4.59 4.52 -15.54
N GLU A 111 5.37 4.08 -16.52
CA GLU A 111 5.87 2.70 -16.59
C GLU A 111 6.63 2.30 -15.31
N GLU A 112 7.40 3.22 -14.73
CA GLU A 112 8.09 3.03 -13.43
C GLU A 112 7.12 2.78 -12.26
N ASP A 113 5.86 3.24 -12.34
CA ASP A 113 4.86 2.98 -11.30
C ASP A 113 4.21 1.60 -11.43
N GLU A 114 4.35 0.93 -12.58
CA GLU A 114 3.81 -0.40 -12.82
C GLU A 114 4.80 -1.52 -12.48
N GLU A 115 6.10 -1.22 -12.51
CA GLU A 115 7.20 -2.06 -12.03
C GLU A 115 7.22 -2.19 -10.50
#